data_AF-A0A7E5W9V1-F1
#
_entry.id   AF-A0A7E5W9V1-F1
#
_cell.length_a   1.000
_cell.length_b   1.000
_cell.length_c   1.000
_cell.angle_alpha   90.00
_cell.angle_beta   90.00
_cell.angle_gamma   90.00
#
_symmetry.space_group_name_H-M   'P 1'
#
loop_
_entity.id
_entity.type
_entity.pdbx_description
1 polymer ?
#
loop_
_entity_poly.entity_id
_entity_poly.type
_entity_poly.pdbx_seq_one_letter_code
_entity_poly.pdbx_strand_id
1 'polypeptide(L)'
;MCCRAHDNCEDTIAGGGTKHNLENDASYTRYSFLSRLSCSCDLEFQKCLLSADTAMSEFIGMTYFDGLQTKCFKKEYPITKCLQYGGWFNEKCLEYELDESGTPTYQWFDVPMFGK
;
A
#
# COMPACT_ATOMS: atom_id res chain seq x y z
N MET A 1 11.73 10.06 -12.55
CA MET A 1 11.51 10.82 -11.30
C MET A 1 10.40 10.11 -10.53
N CYS A 2 10.74 9.39 -9.45
CA CYS A 2 9.84 8.42 -8.80
C CYS A 2 8.62 9.07 -8.13
N CYS A 3 8.83 10.06 -7.25
CA CYS A 3 7.72 10.68 -6.50
C CYS A 3 6.69 11.35 -7.41
N ARG A 4 7.15 12.07 -8.45
CA ARG A 4 6.23 12.69 -9.42
C ARG A 4 5.38 11.67 -10.17
N ALA A 5 5.92 10.49 -10.49
CA ALA A 5 5.15 9.44 -11.14
C ALA A 5 4.11 8.86 -10.17
N HIS A 6 4.51 8.63 -8.92
CA HIS A 6 3.64 8.17 -7.84
C HIS A 6 2.47 9.15 -7.59
N ASP A 7 2.75 10.45 -7.46
CA ASP A 7 1.73 11.49 -7.27
C ASP A 7 0.70 11.57 -8.43
N ASN A 8 1.08 11.15 -9.64
CA ASN A 8 0.21 11.14 -10.82
C ASN A 8 -0.47 9.78 -11.06
N CYS A 9 -0.52 8.90 -10.06
CA CYS A 9 -1.25 7.64 -10.15
C CYS A 9 -2.72 7.88 -10.55
N GLU A 10 -3.19 7.16 -11.57
CA GLU A 10 -4.55 7.33 -12.13
C GLU A 10 -5.65 6.91 -11.15
N ASP A 11 -5.35 5.94 -10.28
CA ASP A 11 -6.29 5.43 -9.30
C ASP A 11 -5.84 5.75 -7.88
N THR A 12 -6.48 6.77 -7.32
CA THR A 12 -6.25 7.29 -5.97
C THR A 12 -7.58 7.53 -5.24
N ILE A 13 -7.52 7.42 -3.91
CA ILE A 13 -8.58 7.78 -2.97
C ILE A 13 -7.98 8.85 -2.05
N ALA A 14 -8.46 10.09 -2.18
CA ALA A 14 -8.01 11.20 -1.35
C ALA A 14 -8.30 10.94 0.15
N GLY A 15 -7.63 11.68 1.03
CA GLY A 15 -7.91 11.60 2.47
C GLY A 15 -9.36 11.93 2.80
N GLY A 16 -10.05 11.05 3.55
CA GLY A 16 -11.49 11.16 3.83
C GLY A 16 -12.40 10.91 2.61
N GLY A 17 -11.83 10.50 1.48
CA GLY A 17 -12.57 10.18 0.26
C GLY A 17 -13.10 8.75 0.23
N THR A 18 -14.04 8.52 -0.68
CA THR A 18 -14.63 7.20 -0.93
C THR A 18 -14.51 6.86 -2.42
N LYS A 19 -14.04 5.65 -2.73
CA LYS A 19 -13.99 5.09 -4.09
C LYS A 19 -14.00 3.58 -4.01
N HIS A 20 -14.53 2.90 -5.02
CA HIS A 20 -14.54 1.43 -5.08
C HIS A 20 -15.23 0.74 -3.88
N ASN A 21 -16.18 1.44 -3.24
CA ASN A 21 -16.79 1.03 -1.96
C ASN A 21 -15.80 0.90 -0.80
N LEU A 22 -14.64 1.56 -0.90
CA LEU A 22 -13.68 1.75 0.17
C LEU A 22 -13.73 3.20 0.65
N GLU A 23 -13.67 3.37 1.96
CA GLU A 23 -13.57 4.67 2.62
C GLU A 23 -12.15 4.84 3.19
N ASN A 24 -11.48 5.93 2.81
CA ASN A 24 -10.18 6.31 3.33
C ASN A 24 -10.35 7.16 4.59
N ASP A 25 -10.96 6.59 5.62
CA ASP A 25 -11.17 7.21 6.92
C ASP A 25 -10.35 6.52 8.02
N ALA A 26 -10.40 7.09 9.22
CA ALA A 26 -9.58 6.67 10.37
C ALA A 26 -9.91 5.26 10.90
N SER A 27 -11.08 4.70 10.55
CA SER A 27 -11.50 3.34 10.94
C SER A 27 -10.74 2.25 10.17
N TYR A 28 -10.30 2.55 8.93
CA TYR A 28 -9.59 1.59 8.08
C TYR A 28 -8.10 1.89 7.93
N THR A 29 -7.69 3.16 8.02
CA THR A 29 -6.28 3.53 7.84
C THR A 29 -5.81 4.56 8.88
N ARG A 30 -4.66 4.27 9.54
CA ARG A 30 -4.05 5.12 10.59
C ARG A 30 -3.70 6.53 10.08
N TYR A 31 -3.48 6.69 8.77
CA TYR A 31 -3.10 7.94 8.11
C TYR A 31 -4.14 8.33 7.05
N SER A 32 -5.41 8.38 7.45
CA SER A 32 -6.55 8.67 6.57
C SER A 32 -6.57 10.07 5.98
N PHE A 33 -5.70 10.97 6.43
CA PHE A 33 -5.47 12.28 5.82
C PHE A 33 -4.58 12.19 4.56
N LEU A 34 -3.85 11.09 4.37
CA LEU A 34 -3.03 10.85 3.18
C LEU A 34 -3.86 10.20 2.08
N SER A 35 -3.57 10.58 0.82
CA SER A 35 -4.12 9.88 -0.33
C SER A 35 -3.62 8.44 -0.37
N ARG A 36 -4.53 7.52 -0.68
CA ARG A 36 -4.25 6.10 -0.91
C ARG A 36 -4.21 5.85 -2.40
N LEU A 37 -3.23 5.10 -2.85
CA LEU A 37 -3.04 4.78 -4.26
C LEU A 37 -3.29 3.30 -4.51
N SER A 38 -3.47 2.94 -5.78
CA SER A 38 -3.52 1.54 -6.16
C SER A 38 -2.22 0.81 -5.77
N CYS A 39 -2.33 -0.47 -5.39
CA CYS A 39 -1.15 -1.26 -5.04
C CYS A 39 -0.15 -1.41 -6.21
N SER A 40 -0.61 -1.29 -7.46
CA SER A 40 0.27 -1.21 -8.63
C SER A 40 1.16 0.03 -8.60
N CYS A 41 0.60 1.21 -8.30
CA CYS A 41 1.38 2.44 -8.21
C CYS A 41 2.42 2.38 -7.07
N ASP A 42 2.06 1.83 -5.92
CA ASP A 42 3.01 1.66 -4.80
C ASP A 42 4.12 0.65 -5.14
N LEU A 43 3.81 -0.43 -5.86
CA LEU A 43 4.81 -1.39 -6.31
C LEU A 43 5.77 -0.78 -7.34
N GLU A 44 5.27 0.02 -8.28
CA GLU A 44 6.10 0.75 -9.24
C GLU A 44 6.97 1.80 -8.55
N PHE A 45 6.41 2.51 -7.57
CA PHE A 45 7.15 3.48 -6.78
C PHE A 45 8.29 2.83 -6.01
N GLN A 46 8.04 1.71 -5.34
CA GLN A 46 9.06 0.91 -4.67
C GLN A 46 10.19 0.52 -5.63
N LYS A 47 9.84 -0.08 -6.78
CA LYS A 47 10.82 -0.49 -7.80
C LYS A 47 11.64 0.69 -8.32
N CYS A 48 11.00 1.84 -8.54
CA CYS A 48 11.69 3.05 -8.99
C CYS A 48 12.69 3.55 -7.94
N LEU A 49 12.31 3.59 -6.66
CA LEU A 49 13.19 4.02 -5.58
C LEU A 49 14.38 3.06 -5.38
N LEU A 50 14.13 1.74 -5.44
CA LEU A 50 15.19 0.73 -5.40
C LEU A 50 16.16 0.87 -6.59
N SER A 51 15.62 1.11 -7.79
CA SER A 51 16.45 1.30 -9.00
C SER A 51 17.22 2.63 -9.01
N ALA A 52 16.74 3.65 -8.29
CA ALA A 52 17.43 4.94 -8.22
C ALA A 52 18.72 4.86 -7.39
N ASP A 53 18.78 3.95 -6.41
CA ASP A 53 19.98 3.61 -5.64
C ASP A 53 20.74 4.83 -5.09
N THR A 54 20.01 5.72 -4.40
CA THR A 54 20.57 6.91 -3.74
C THR A 54 20.18 6.93 -2.27
N ALA A 55 20.98 7.59 -1.42
CA ALA A 55 20.63 7.80 -0.02
C ALA A 55 19.25 8.47 0.15
N MET A 56 18.83 9.33 -0.79
CA MET A 56 17.49 9.91 -0.76
C MET A 56 16.39 8.94 -1.16
N SER A 57 16.60 8.11 -2.18
CA SER A 57 15.59 7.11 -2.54
C SER A 57 15.43 6.05 -1.45
N GLU A 58 16.53 5.69 -0.77
CA GLU A 58 16.52 4.80 0.39
C GLU A 58 15.76 5.42 1.57
N PHE A 59 16.07 6.68 1.92
CA PHE A 59 15.38 7.41 3.00
C PHE A 59 13.87 7.53 2.73
N ILE A 60 13.48 7.90 1.50
CA ILE A 60 12.08 7.99 1.09
C ILE A 60 11.41 6.61 1.17
N GLY A 61 12.10 5.58 0.67
CA GLY A 61 11.61 4.20 0.67
C GLY A 61 11.32 3.69 2.08
N MET A 62 12.31 3.75 2.97
CA MET A 62 12.14 3.34 4.37
C MET A 62 11.05 4.15 5.08
N THR A 63 10.98 5.46 4.84
CA THR A 63 9.97 6.31 5.48
C THR A 63 8.56 5.93 5.02
N TYR A 64 8.33 5.83 3.71
CA TYR A 64 7.01 5.56 3.15
C TYR A 64 6.55 4.12 3.40
N PHE A 65 7.38 3.15 3.04
CA PHE A 65 6.99 1.75 3.07
C PHE A 65 7.12 1.16 4.47
N ASP A 66 8.19 1.42 5.21
CA ASP A 66 8.44 0.73 6.48
C ASP A 66 7.98 1.54 7.71
N GLY A 67 8.20 2.87 7.70
CA GLY A 67 7.89 3.76 8.80
C GLY A 67 6.40 4.14 8.91
N LEU A 68 5.78 4.58 7.81
CA LEU A 68 4.37 4.99 7.82
C LEU A 68 3.39 3.81 7.80
N GLN A 69 3.83 2.59 7.50
CA GLN A 69 2.95 1.41 7.44
C GLN A 69 1.63 1.67 6.68
N THR A 70 1.72 2.36 5.54
CA THR A 70 0.54 2.68 4.72
C THR A 70 -0.12 1.43 4.15
N LYS A 71 -1.39 1.61 3.76
CA LYS A 71 -2.13 0.67 2.94
C LYS A 71 -2.30 1.21 1.52
N CYS A 72 -2.41 0.29 0.58
CA CYS A 72 -2.83 0.48 -0.81
C CYS A 72 -4.13 -0.28 -1.06
N PHE A 73 -4.76 -0.07 -2.22
CA PHE A 73 -5.95 -0.82 -2.59
C PHE A 73 -5.78 -1.53 -3.94
N LYS A 74 -6.42 -2.68 -4.09
CA LYS A 74 -6.54 -3.39 -5.37
C LYS A 74 -7.79 -4.26 -5.37
N LYS A 75 -8.27 -4.60 -6.57
CA LYS A 75 -9.34 -5.58 -6.76
C LYS A 75 -8.75 -6.99 -6.70
N GLU A 76 -9.23 -7.79 -5.76
CA GLU A 76 -8.69 -9.12 -5.47
C GLU A 76 -9.77 -10.00 -4.83
N TYR A 77 -9.57 -11.32 -4.83
CA TYR A 77 -10.39 -12.25 -4.05
C TYR A 77 -10.47 -11.84 -2.55
N PRO A 78 -11.59 -12.11 -1.87
CA PRO A 78 -11.78 -11.74 -0.47
C PRO A 78 -10.65 -12.26 0.44
N ILE A 79 -10.09 -11.40 1.27
CA ILE A 79 -9.07 -11.78 2.26
C ILE A 79 -9.72 -12.61 3.36
N THR A 80 -9.19 -13.80 3.63
CA THR A 80 -9.66 -14.66 4.75
C THR A 80 -8.83 -14.46 6.00
N LYS A 81 -7.49 -14.42 5.85
CA LYS A 81 -6.55 -14.20 6.96
C LYS A 81 -5.19 -13.74 6.47
N CYS A 82 -4.39 -13.27 7.41
CA CYS A 82 -2.95 -13.09 7.20
C CYS A 82 -2.20 -14.40 7.49
N LEU A 83 -1.31 -14.80 6.59
CA LEU A 83 -0.44 -15.97 6.74
C LEU A 83 0.91 -15.61 7.36
N GLN A 84 1.43 -14.43 7.04
CA GLN A 84 2.72 -13.97 7.51
C GLN A 84 2.68 -12.50 7.91
N TYR A 85 3.05 -12.22 9.15
CA TYR A 85 3.25 -10.85 9.64
C TYR A 85 4.72 -10.41 9.53
N GLY A 86 4.95 -9.11 9.45
CA GLY A 86 6.27 -8.51 9.43
C GLY A 86 6.27 -6.99 9.50
N GLY A 87 7.33 -6.37 8.98
CA GLY A 87 7.64 -4.96 9.19
C GLY A 87 8.20 -4.68 10.59
N TRP A 88 8.51 -3.42 10.87
CA TRP A 88 9.25 -3.03 12.08
C TRP A 88 8.53 -3.39 13.38
N PHE A 89 7.20 -3.31 13.41
CA PHE A 89 6.37 -3.61 14.58
C PHE A 89 5.64 -4.97 14.49
N ASN A 90 5.94 -5.79 13.48
CA ASN A 90 5.24 -7.05 13.20
C ASN A 90 3.71 -6.89 13.02
N GLU A 91 3.24 -5.73 12.58
CA GLU A 91 1.82 -5.40 12.37
C GLU A 91 1.38 -5.55 10.90
N LYS A 92 2.32 -5.53 9.95
CA LYS A 92 2.00 -5.62 8.52
C LYS A 92 1.77 -7.07 8.12
N CYS A 93 0.78 -7.31 7.27
CA CYS A 93 0.61 -8.59 6.63
C CYS A 93 1.41 -8.66 5.31
N LEU A 94 2.38 -9.57 5.25
CA LEU A 94 3.24 -9.79 4.08
C LEU A 94 2.63 -10.78 3.09
N GLU A 95 1.82 -11.70 3.59
CA GLU A 95 1.16 -12.74 2.79
C GLU A 95 -0.27 -12.93 3.27
N TYR A 96 -1.21 -12.81 2.33
CA TYR A 96 -2.64 -12.95 2.59
C TYR A 96 -3.15 -14.28 2.04
N GLU A 97 -4.00 -14.96 2.81
CA GLU A 97 -4.84 -16.03 2.30
C GLU A 97 -6.11 -15.40 1.70
N LEU A 98 -6.50 -15.87 0.51
CA LEU A 98 -7.62 -15.35 -0.25
C LEU A 98 -8.66 -16.46 -0.51
N ASP A 99 -9.94 -16.11 -0.47
CA ASP A 99 -11.04 -16.99 -0.85
C ASP A 99 -11.28 -16.93 -2.37
N GLU A 100 -10.65 -17.84 -3.10
CA GLU A 100 -10.81 -17.94 -4.56
C GLU A 100 -12.21 -18.39 -5.01
N SER A 101 -13.06 -18.86 -4.09
CA SER A 101 -14.47 -19.17 -4.40
C SER A 101 -15.35 -17.92 -4.43
N GLY A 102 -14.88 -16.82 -3.82
CA GLY A 102 -15.57 -15.54 -3.76
C GLY A 102 -15.48 -14.72 -5.06
N THR A 103 -16.22 -13.62 -5.11
CA THR A 103 -16.09 -12.64 -6.21
C THR A 103 -15.04 -11.59 -5.86
N PRO A 104 -14.11 -11.24 -6.78
CA PRO A 104 -13.11 -10.21 -6.51
C PRO A 104 -13.71 -8.84 -6.21
N THR A 105 -13.28 -8.23 -5.11
CA THR A 105 -13.68 -6.89 -4.65
C THR A 105 -12.47 -6.03 -4.34
N TYR A 106 -12.65 -4.71 -4.32
CA TYR A 106 -11.59 -3.81 -3.87
C TYR A 106 -11.42 -3.91 -2.36
N GLN A 107 -10.17 -4.08 -1.93
CA GLN A 107 -9.81 -4.27 -0.53
C GLN A 107 -8.49 -3.55 -0.22
N TRP A 108 -8.25 -3.31 1.06
CA TRP A 108 -7.01 -2.72 1.57
C TRP A 108 -5.93 -3.79 1.76
N PHE A 109 -4.72 -3.50 1.28
CA PHE A 109 -3.53 -4.33 1.45
C PHE A 109 -2.41 -3.48 2.05
N ASP A 110 -1.54 -4.11 2.86
CA ASP A 110 -0.33 -3.45 3.33
C ASP A 110 0.65 -3.26 2.17
N VAL A 111 1.28 -2.08 2.11
CA VAL A 111 2.32 -1.82 1.10
C VAL A 111 3.53 -2.73 1.34
N PRO A 112 4.30 -3.08 0.29
CA PRO A 112 5.46 -3.95 0.43
C PRO A 112 6.52 -3.37 1.38
N MET A 113 7.41 -4.21 1.89
CA MET A 113 8.58 -3.75 2.66
C MET A 113 9.65 -3.18 1.73
N PHE A 114 10.30 -2.08 2.13
CA PHE A 114 11.36 -1.49 1.31
C PHE A 114 12.72 -2.15 1.57
N GLY A 115 13.15 -2.24 2.84
CA GLY A 115 14.34 -3.00 3.21
C GLY A 115 14.06 -4.49 3.38
N LYS A 116 14.62 -5.33 2.51
CA LYS A 116 14.77 -6.77 2.77
C LYS A 116 16.15 -7.06 3.33
#